data_AF-A0A699UPH1-F1
#
_entry.id   AF-A0A699UPH1-F1
#
_cell.length_a   1.000
_cell.length_b   1.000
_cell.length_c   1.000
_cell.angle_alpha   90.00
_cell.angle_beta   90.00
_cell.angle_gamma   90.00
#
_symmetry.space_group_name_H-M   'P 1'
#
loop_
_entity.id
_entity.type
_entity.pdbx_description
1 polymer ?
#
loop_
_entity_poly.entity_id
_entity_poly.type
_entity_poly.pdbx_seq_one_letter_code
_entity_poly.pdbx_strand_id
1 'polypeptide(L)'
;MTYPNSKWTKDHPLNHIIGPLSRPVSTRLQLQEQALFCYYDAFLTSVEPKTYKEALTQACWIEAMQEEIREFERLEVWELVPRPDKVM
;
A
#
# COMPACT_ATOMS: atom_id res chain seq x y z
N MET A 1 27.09 -9.46 21.09
CA MET A 1 27.15 -8.03 20.70
C MET A 1 26.59 -7.23 21.85
N THR A 2 27.41 -6.38 22.46
CA THR A 2 27.12 -5.66 23.70
C THR A 2 26.19 -4.47 23.46
N TYR A 3 25.03 -4.46 24.12
CA TYR A 3 24.07 -3.35 24.08
C TYR A 3 24.71 -2.06 24.64
N PRO A 4 24.50 -0.89 24.03
CA PRO A 4 25.13 0.34 24.51
C PRO A 4 24.51 0.75 25.86
N ASN A 5 25.36 0.73 26.89
CA ASN A 5 25.27 1.45 28.17
C ASN A 5 23.86 1.90 28.60
N SER A 6 23.12 1.00 29.23
CA SER A 6 22.03 1.37 30.12
C SER A 6 22.62 2.14 31.31
N LYS A 7 22.52 3.48 31.29
CA LYS A 7 22.70 4.28 32.49
C LYS A 7 21.59 3.88 33.47
N TRP A 8 21.90 2.90 34.32
CA TRP A 8 21.22 2.52 35.56
C TRP A 8 19.80 3.08 35.77
N THR A 9 18.79 2.25 35.55
CA THR A 9 17.41 2.49 36.00
C THR A 9 17.02 1.44 37.03
N LYS A 10 17.43 1.64 38.29
CA LYS A 10 16.98 0.81 39.43
C LYS A 10 15.44 0.72 39.50
N ASP A 11 14.77 1.76 39.02
CA ASP A 11 13.32 1.94 39.11
C ASP A 11 12.55 1.40 37.89
N HIS A 12 13.26 0.89 36.86
CA HIS A 12 12.65 0.38 35.63
C HIS A 12 13.23 -1.00 35.28
N PRO A 13 12.72 -2.09 35.89
CA PRO A 13 13.23 -3.43 35.66
C PRO A 13 12.87 -3.94 34.26
N LEU A 14 13.79 -4.69 33.64
CA LEU A 14 13.72 -5.11 32.23
C LEU A 14 12.50 -5.99 31.91
N ASN A 15 12.01 -6.76 32.88
CA ASN A 15 10.83 -7.62 32.75
C ASN A 15 9.53 -6.84 32.48
N HIS A 16 9.49 -5.54 32.79
CA HIS A 16 8.33 -4.69 32.54
C HIS A 16 8.41 -3.94 31.19
N ILE A 17 9.48 -4.13 30.41
CA ILE A 17 9.61 -3.51 29.09
C ILE A 17 8.81 -4.32 28.06
N ILE A 18 7.83 -3.68 27.44
CA ILE A 18 7.02 -4.27 26.38
C ILE A 18 7.69 -3.98 25.04
N GLY A 19 8.09 -5.05 24.34
CA GLY A 19 8.69 -5.00 23.01
C GLY A 19 10.20 -5.31 22.99
N PRO A 20 10.81 -5.38 21.79
CA PRO A 20 12.20 -5.79 21.64
C PRO A 20 13.17 -4.70 22.13
N LEU A 21 14.12 -5.05 23.01
CA LEU A 21 15.17 -4.13 23.50
C LEU A 21 16.13 -3.66 22.39
N SER A 22 16.23 -4.41 21.31
CA SER A 22 17.01 -4.04 20.12
C SER A 22 16.30 -2.99 19.26
N ARG A 23 15.01 -2.76 19.47
CA ARG A 23 14.23 -1.83 18.66
C ARG A 23 14.54 -0.40 19.13
N PRO A 24 14.97 0.49 18.24
CA PRO A 24 15.20 1.88 18.60
C PRO A 24 13.89 2.57 19.00
N VAL A 25 13.99 3.65 19.76
CA VAL A 25 12.84 4.49 20.11
C VAL A 25 12.27 5.10 18.83
N SER A 26 11.00 4.80 18.52
CA SER A 26 10.29 5.41 17.40
C SER A 26 9.43 6.57 17.90
N THR A 27 9.48 7.70 17.21
CA THR A 27 8.58 8.82 17.49
C THR A 27 7.23 8.61 16.78
N ARG A 28 6.16 9.28 17.25
CA ARG A 28 4.85 9.25 16.57
C ARG A 28 4.96 9.69 15.11
N LEU A 29 5.81 10.68 14.83
CA LEU A 29 6.09 11.18 13.48
C LEU A 29 6.70 10.09 12.58
N GLN A 30 7.66 9.33 13.10
CA GLN A 30 8.33 8.27 12.34
C GLN A 30 7.37 7.12 11.98
N LEU A 31 6.43 6.79 12.86
CA LEU A 31 5.38 5.80 12.56
C LEU A 31 4.42 6.30 11.48
N GLN A 32 4.09 7.59 11.52
CA GLN A 32 3.25 8.22 10.50
C GLN A 32 3.97 8.25 9.15
N GLU A 33 5.25 8.64 9.10
CA GLU A 33 6.06 8.59 7.88
C GLU A 33 6.20 7.17 7.31
N GLN A 34 6.40 6.15 8.16
CA GLN A 34 6.41 4.76 7.70
C GLN A 34 5.06 4.31 7.15
N ALA A 35 3.96 4.68 7.81
CA ALA A 35 2.62 4.34 7.33
C ALA A 35 2.29 5.05 6.00
N LEU A 36 2.65 6.34 5.87
CA LEU A 36 2.52 7.06 4.60
C LEU A 36 3.45 6.46 3.53
N PHE A 37 4.68 6.07 3.88
CA PHE A 37 5.58 5.41 2.95
C PHE A 37 4.98 4.09 2.44
N CYS A 38 4.46 3.23 3.31
CA CYS A 38 3.79 1.99 2.89
C CYS A 38 2.55 2.24 2.02
N TYR A 39 1.78 3.29 2.32
CA TYR A 39 0.64 3.69 1.51
C TYR A 39 1.11 4.15 0.11
N TYR A 40 2.06 5.07 0.04
CA TYR A 40 2.58 5.56 -1.23
C TYR A 40 3.37 4.50 -1.99
N ASP A 41 4.08 3.60 -1.33
CA ASP A 41 4.78 2.49 -1.97
C ASP A 41 3.77 1.56 -2.66
N ALA A 42 2.70 1.16 -1.96
CA ALA A 42 1.66 0.32 -2.54
C ALA A 42 0.87 0.99 -3.69
N PHE A 43 0.68 2.31 -3.65
CA PHE A 43 -0.12 3.04 -4.65
C PHE A 43 0.70 3.69 -5.78
N LEU A 44 1.96 4.09 -5.53
CA LEU A 44 2.82 4.79 -6.50
C LEU A 44 3.90 3.91 -7.13
N THR A 45 4.25 2.75 -6.55
CA THR A 45 5.28 1.87 -7.17
C THR A 45 4.77 1.07 -8.36
N SER A 46 3.46 1.06 -8.56
CA SER A 46 2.84 0.44 -9.74
C SER A 46 3.25 1.25 -10.97
N VAL A 47 4.24 0.73 -11.72
CA VAL A 47 4.61 1.28 -13.02
C VAL A 47 3.37 1.28 -13.90
N GLU A 48 2.93 2.47 -14.29
CA GLU A 48 1.75 2.62 -15.13
C GLU A 48 1.96 1.85 -16.45
N PRO A 49 1.08 0.87 -16.76
CA PRO A 49 1.19 0.09 -17.97
C PRO A 49 0.91 1.00 -19.16
N LYS A 50 1.81 0.98 -20.15
CA LYS A 50 1.64 1.82 -21.35
C LYS A 50 0.67 1.21 -22.35
N THR A 51 0.38 -0.09 -22.20
CA THR A 51 -0.53 -0.82 -23.06
C THR A 51 -1.52 -1.63 -22.22
N TYR A 52 -2.73 -1.84 -22.75
CA TYR A 52 -3.74 -2.66 -22.08
C TYR A 52 -3.25 -4.11 -21.86
N LYS A 53 -2.37 -4.61 -22.75
CA LYS A 53 -1.80 -5.96 -22.61
C LYS A 53 -0.91 -6.08 -21.37
N GLU A 54 -0.11 -5.05 -21.09
CA GLU A 54 0.71 -5.00 -19.87
C GLU A 54 -0.17 -4.90 -18.63
N ALA A 55 -1.21 -4.07 -18.66
CA ALA A 55 -2.17 -3.94 -17.57
C ALA A 55 -2.84 -5.30 -17.24
N LEU A 56 -3.23 -6.05 -18.27
CA LEU A 56 -3.84 -7.38 -18.11
C LEU A 56 -2.91 -8.45 -17.53
N THR A 57 -1.60 -8.19 -17.40
CA THR A 57 -0.68 -9.15 -16.77
C THR A 57 -0.67 -9.08 -15.24
N GLN A 58 -1.16 -7.99 -14.64
CA GLN A 58 -1.11 -7.77 -13.20
C GLN A 58 -2.52 -7.66 -12.63
N ALA A 59 -2.79 -8.41 -11.57
CA ALA A 59 -4.11 -8.47 -10.95
C ALA A 59 -4.59 -7.11 -10.42
N CYS A 60 -3.69 -6.30 -9.85
CA CYS A 60 -4.04 -4.97 -9.32
C CYS A 60 -4.65 -4.04 -10.38
N TRP A 61 -4.10 -4.04 -11.60
CA TRP A 61 -4.62 -3.23 -12.70
C TRP A 61 -5.97 -3.76 -13.21
N ILE A 62 -6.16 -5.08 -13.23
CA ILE A 62 -7.46 -5.69 -13.60
C ILE A 62 -8.52 -5.29 -12.58
N GLU A 63 -8.23 -5.41 -11.28
CA GLU A 63 -9.16 -5.05 -10.20
C GLU A 63 -9.53 -3.56 -10.26
N ALA A 64 -8.54 -2.68 -10.46
CA ALA A 64 -8.75 -1.24 -10.61
C ALA A 64 -9.64 -0.91 -11.82
N MET A 65 -9.34 -1.49 -12.98
CA MET A 65 -10.16 -1.29 -14.19
C MET A 65 -11.61 -1.79 -13.99
N GLN A 66 -11.80 -2.90 -13.30
CA GLN A 66 -13.14 -3.41 -12.99
C GLN A 66 -13.90 -2.51 -12.01
N GLU A 67 -13.20 -1.93 -11.03
CA GLU A 67 -13.81 -0.99 -10.08
C GLU A 67 -14.27 0.29 -10.77
N GLU A 68 -13.44 0.84 -11.65
CA GLU A 68 -13.79 2.03 -12.43
C GLU A 68 -15.00 1.78 -13.36
N ILE A 69 -15.07 0.61 -14.02
CA ILE A 69 -16.24 0.23 -14.82
C ILE A 69 -17.51 0.15 -13.96
N ARG A 70 -17.44 -0.46 -12.77
CA ARG A 70 -18.60 -0.52 -11.86
C ARG A 70 -19.06 0.86 -11.43
N GLU A 71 -18.14 1.80 -11.26
CA GLU A 71 -18.47 3.19 -10.93
C GLU A 71 -19.15 3.90 -12.10
N PHE A 72 -18.73 3.67 -13.35
CA PHE A 72 -19.43 4.19 -14.52
C PHE A 72 -20.86 3.65 -14.65
N GLU A 73 -21.07 2.36 -14.37
CA GLU A 73 -22.41 1.75 -14.33
C GLU A 73 -23.27 2.37 -13.23
N ARG A 74 -22.71 2.53 -12.02
CA ARG A 74 -23.43 3.12 -10.88
C ARG A 74 -23.84 4.57 -11.12
N LEU A 75 -23.02 5.31 -11.84
CA LEU A 75 -23.25 6.72 -12.17
C LEU A 75 -24.03 6.92 -13.48
N GLU A 76 -24.38 5.83 -14.19
CA GLU A 76 -25.12 5.85 -15.47
C GLU A 76 -24.46 6.74 -16.54
N VAL A 77 -23.13 6.86 -16.52
CA VAL A 77 -22.40 7.79 -17.41
C VAL A 77 -22.18 7.17 -18.80
N TRP A 78 -22.13 5.84 -18.89
CA TRP A 78 -21.78 5.08 -20.09
C TRP A 78 -22.82 3.99 -20.37
N GLU A 79 -23.12 3.76 -21.65
CA GLU A 79 -23.95 2.65 -22.12
C GLU A 79 -23.07 1.60 -22.79
N LEU A 80 -23.20 0.34 -22.37
CA LEU A 80 -22.46 -0.77 -22.98
C LEU A 80 -23.10 -1.15 -24.32
N VAL A 81 -22.48 -0.72 -25.42
CA VAL A 81 -22.94 -1.06 -26.78
C VAL A 81 -22.27 -2.36 -27.24
N PRO A 82 -23.01 -3.31 -27.83
CA PRO A 82 -22.40 -4.52 -28.39
C PRO A 82 -21.36 -4.17 -29.45
N ARG A 83 -20.29 -4.98 -29.50
CA ARG A 83 -19.25 -4.82 -30.52
C ARG A 83 -19.89 -4.93 -31.90
N PRO A 84 -19.69 -3.95 -32.80
CA PRO A 84 -20.19 -4.06 -34.17
C PRO A 84 -19.65 -5.32 -34.82
N ASP A 85 -20.54 -6.13 -35.37
CA ASP A 85 -20.13 -7.22 -36.24
C ASP A 85 -19.40 -6.61 -37.44
N LYS A 86 -18.19 -7.12 -37.68
CA LYS A 86 -17.22 -6.71 -38.71
C LYS A 86 -17.77 -5.68 -39.70
N VAL A 87 -17.24 -4.45 -39.63
CA VAL A 87 -17.33 -3.50 -40.74
C VAL A 87 -16.80 -4.23 -41.98
N MET A 88 -17.70 -4.59 -42.90
CA MET A 88 -17.33 -5.01 -44.25
C MET A 88 -16.75 -3.82 -45.01
#